data_AF-A0A452XZU8-F1
#
_entry.id   AF-A0A452XZU8-F1
#
_cell.length_a   1.000
_cell.length_b   1.000
_cell.length_c   1.000
_cell.angle_alpha   90.00
_cell.angle_beta   90.00
_cell.angle_gamma   90.00
#
_symmetry.space_group_name_H-M   'P 1'
#
loop_
_entity.id
_entity.type
_entity.pdbx_description
1 polymer ?
#
loop_
_entity_poly.entity_id
_entity_poly.type
_entity_poly.pdbx_seq_one_letter_code
_entity_poly.pdbx_strand_id
1 'polypeptide(L)'
;IFGHTNDLSRALQKKDQDIVNAVELIHLTKIQLQLLRDDGGWETFLEEVTSYCVKHKVKVPQMNGKYKPPGRPSRFYKNLTNLHRFHVEMFLGLIDRQLRELGDRFDEVNTELLHYMGSFSPVNSFATYHKENLVKLAHLYPLDFTEEDLMHIPYQLTHFITD
;
A
#
# COMPACT_ATOMS: atom_id res chain seq x y z
N ILE A 1 -10.47 -1.44 -5.53
CA ILE A 1 -9.55 -2.11 -4.57
C ILE A 1 -8.33 -2.74 -5.24
N PHE A 2 -8.47 -3.80 -6.05
CA PHE A 2 -7.30 -4.50 -6.63
C PHE A 2 -6.52 -3.67 -7.66
N GLY A 3 -7.17 -2.72 -8.35
CA GLY A 3 -6.48 -1.79 -9.24
C GLY A 3 -5.42 -0.94 -8.50
N HIS A 4 -5.82 -0.28 -7.41
CA HIS A 4 -4.92 0.56 -6.60
C HIS A 4 -3.73 -0.22 -6.04
N THR A 5 -3.96 -1.43 -5.54
CA THR A 5 -2.90 -2.29 -4.96
C THR A 5 -2.00 -2.91 -6.02
N ASN A 6 -2.44 -3.02 -7.28
CA ASN A 6 -1.64 -3.59 -8.37
C ASN A 6 -0.51 -2.65 -8.82
N ASP A 7 -0.76 -1.35 -8.89
CA ASP A 7 0.27 -0.38 -9.25
C ASP A 7 1.38 -0.34 -8.19
N LEU A 8 1.00 -0.35 -6.91
CA LEU A 8 1.93 -0.51 -5.81
C LEU A 8 2.71 -1.83 -5.89
N SER A 9 2.02 -2.96 -6.13
CA SER A 9 2.67 -4.26 -6.25
C SER A 9 3.72 -4.28 -7.37
N ARG A 10 3.40 -3.70 -8.53
CA ARG A 10 4.32 -3.58 -9.66
C ARG A 10 5.51 -2.69 -9.34
N ALA A 11 5.32 -1.59 -8.63
CA ALA A 11 6.40 -0.71 -8.20
C ALA A 11 7.35 -1.42 -7.20
N LEU A 12 6.80 -2.11 -6.20
CA LEU A 12 7.59 -2.87 -5.22
C LEU A 12 8.40 -4.02 -5.87
N GLN A 13 7.90 -4.59 -6.97
CA GLN A 13 8.62 -5.63 -7.71
C GLN A 13 9.83 -5.10 -8.50
N LYS A 14 9.91 -3.79 -8.76
CA LYS A 14 11.02 -3.17 -9.52
C LYS A 14 12.30 -2.95 -8.70
N LYS A 15 12.37 -3.50 -7.48
CA LYS A 15 13.53 -3.50 -6.58
C LYS A 15 14.16 -2.11 -6.41
N ASP A 16 15.15 -1.78 -7.25
CA ASP A 16 16.10 -0.69 -6.99
C ASP A 16 15.84 0.55 -7.86
N GLN A 17 15.05 0.42 -8.95
CA GLN A 17 14.88 1.50 -9.93
C GLN A 17 13.81 2.54 -9.56
N ASP A 18 12.97 2.26 -8.56
CA ASP A 18 11.77 3.03 -8.29
C ASP A 18 11.44 3.14 -6.78
N ILE A 19 12.41 2.99 -5.87
CA ILE A 19 12.15 3.04 -4.40
C ILE A 19 11.40 4.32 -3.99
N VAL A 20 11.83 5.48 -4.51
CA VAL A 20 11.18 6.77 -4.23
C VAL A 20 9.72 6.76 -4.70
N ASN A 21 9.48 6.29 -5.93
CA ASN A 21 8.15 6.15 -6.49
C ASN A 21 7.30 5.13 -5.71
N ALA A 22 7.90 4.05 -5.21
CA ALA A 22 7.22 3.04 -4.42
C ALA A 22 6.77 3.59 -3.05
N VAL A 23 7.60 4.40 -2.38
CA VAL A 23 7.24 5.06 -1.11
C VAL A 23 6.03 5.97 -1.29
N GLU A 24 6.02 6.80 -2.33
CA GLU A 24 4.89 7.67 -2.64
C GLU A 24 3.62 6.85 -2.94
N LEU A 25 3.76 5.78 -3.73
CA LEU A 25 2.65 4.88 -4.05
C LEU A 25 2.07 4.17 -2.82
N ILE A 26 2.88 3.84 -1.80
CA ILE A 26 2.39 3.27 -0.54
C ILE A 26 1.44 4.26 0.12
N HIS A 27 1.85 5.52 0.25
CA HIS A 27 1.03 6.55 0.88
C HIS A 27 -0.26 6.81 0.10
N LEU A 28 -0.17 6.98 -1.22
CA LEU A 28 -1.33 7.16 -2.09
C LEU A 28 -2.29 5.97 -2.02
N THR A 29 -1.77 4.74 -1.99
CA THR A 29 -2.60 3.53 -1.88
C THR A 29 -3.32 3.48 -0.54
N LYS A 30 -2.67 3.84 0.57
CA LYS A 30 -3.31 3.92 1.89
C LYS A 30 -4.46 4.93 1.88
N ILE A 31 -4.25 6.13 1.32
CA ILE A 31 -5.30 7.15 1.20
C ILE A 31 -6.47 6.65 0.35
N GLN A 32 -6.20 6.09 -0.82
CA GLN A 32 -7.24 5.59 -1.72
C GLN A 32 -8.07 4.48 -1.08
N LEU A 33 -7.43 3.57 -0.34
CA LEU A 33 -8.12 2.52 0.41
C LEU A 33 -9.00 3.10 1.52
N GLN A 34 -8.56 4.13 2.23
CA GLN A 34 -9.39 4.82 3.24
C GLN A 34 -10.57 5.55 2.61
N LEU A 35 -10.37 6.25 1.49
CA LEU A 35 -11.46 6.90 0.78
C LEU A 35 -12.50 5.88 0.29
N LEU A 36 -12.05 4.72 -0.23
CA LEU A 36 -12.96 3.63 -0.62
C LEU A 36 -13.75 3.06 0.58
N ARG A 37 -13.17 3.13 1.77
CA ARG A 37 -13.78 2.65 3.01
C ARG A 37 -14.86 3.60 3.53
N ASP A 38 -14.59 4.90 3.48
CA ASP A 38 -15.36 5.91 4.21
C ASP A 38 -16.31 6.75 3.31
N ASP A 39 -15.93 7.06 2.06
CA ASP A 39 -16.60 8.07 1.21
C ASP A 39 -17.42 7.44 0.05
N GLY A 40 -18.49 6.70 0.36
CA GLY A 40 -19.42 6.18 -0.66
C GLY A 40 -18.76 5.23 -1.69
N GLY A 41 -17.56 4.74 -1.38
CA GLY A 41 -16.79 3.85 -2.24
C GLY A 41 -17.49 2.52 -2.46
N TRP A 42 -18.34 2.10 -1.51
CA TRP A 42 -19.19 0.93 -1.66
C TRP A 42 -20.23 1.10 -2.76
N GLU A 43 -20.96 2.22 -2.79
CA GLU A 43 -22.03 2.47 -3.76
C GLU A 43 -21.47 2.49 -5.18
N THR A 44 -20.36 3.21 -5.38
CA THR A 44 -19.67 3.29 -6.67
C THR A 44 -19.19 1.91 -7.11
N PHE A 45 -18.52 1.18 -6.22
CA PHE A 45 -18.06 -0.18 -6.49
C PHE A 45 -19.21 -1.13 -6.81
N LEU A 46 -20.32 -1.02 -6.08
CA LEU A 46 -21.49 -1.85 -6.27
C LEU A 46 -22.14 -1.58 -7.64
N GLU A 47 -22.22 -0.33 -8.06
CA GLU A 47 -22.71 0.07 -9.38
C GLU A 47 -21.84 -0.51 -10.50
N GLU A 48 -20.52 -0.36 -10.42
CA GLU A 48 -19.58 -0.90 -11.40
C GLU A 48 -19.68 -2.43 -11.51
N VAL A 49 -19.70 -3.14 -10.38
CA VAL A 49 -19.83 -4.60 -10.35
C VAL A 49 -21.19 -5.05 -10.88
N THR A 50 -22.26 -4.33 -10.54
CA THR A 50 -23.61 -4.61 -11.04
C THR A 50 -23.67 -4.43 -12.56
N SER A 51 -23.12 -3.33 -13.08
CA SER A 51 -23.02 -3.06 -14.52
C SER A 51 -22.26 -4.16 -15.26
N TYR A 52 -21.10 -4.57 -14.72
CA TYR A 52 -20.32 -5.68 -15.25
C TYR A 52 -21.12 -6.99 -15.25
N CYS A 53 -21.80 -7.33 -14.14
CA CYS A 53 -22.60 -8.54 -14.04
C CYS A 53 -23.74 -8.55 -15.07
N VAL A 54 -24.46 -7.44 -15.22
CA VAL A 54 -25.53 -7.30 -16.21
C VAL A 54 -24.99 -7.49 -17.63
N LYS A 55 -23.88 -6.82 -17.97
CA LYS A 55 -23.21 -6.95 -19.27
C LYS A 55 -22.84 -8.39 -19.60
N HIS A 56 -22.41 -9.16 -18.62
CA HIS A 56 -21.99 -10.55 -18.77
C HIS A 56 -23.08 -11.58 -18.41
N LYS A 57 -24.34 -11.14 -18.26
CA LYS A 57 -25.50 -11.99 -17.90
C LYS A 57 -25.31 -12.80 -16.61
N VAL A 58 -24.50 -12.28 -15.69
CA VAL A 58 -24.32 -12.81 -14.34
C VAL A 58 -25.45 -12.30 -13.46
N LYS A 59 -26.12 -13.21 -12.74
CA LYS A 59 -27.22 -12.87 -11.85
C LYS A 59 -26.74 -12.08 -10.63
N VAL A 60 -27.21 -10.85 -10.49
CA VAL A 60 -26.96 -10.02 -9.31
C VAL A 60 -27.90 -10.43 -8.16
N PRO A 61 -27.38 -10.72 -6.96
CA PRO A 61 -28.22 -11.04 -5.81
C PRO A 61 -28.94 -9.80 -5.28
N GLN A 62 -30.15 -10.00 -4.74
CA GLN A 62 -30.88 -8.94 -4.05
C GLN A 62 -30.19 -8.58 -2.73
N MET A 63 -29.68 -7.36 -2.59
CA MET A 63 -28.85 -6.95 -1.44
C MET A 63 -29.59 -7.06 -0.10
N ASN A 64 -30.87 -6.72 -0.07
CA ASN A 64 -31.73 -6.88 1.12
C ASN A 64 -32.22 -8.32 1.33
N GLY A 65 -31.95 -9.22 0.38
CA GLY A 65 -32.29 -10.64 0.47
C GLY A 65 -31.37 -11.39 1.42
N LYS A 66 -31.83 -12.57 1.87
CA LYS A 66 -31.02 -13.48 2.69
C LYS A 66 -29.81 -13.99 1.91
N TYR A 67 -28.64 -13.96 2.54
CA TYR A 67 -27.43 -14.56 2.02
C TYR A 67 -27.57 -16.08 1.97
N LYS A 68 -27.23 -16.66 0.82
CA LYS A 68 -27.19 -18.11 0.60
C LYS A 68 -25.76 -18.49 0.26
N PRO A 69 -25.01 -19.13 1.17
CA PRO A 69 -23.63 -19.47 0.90
C PRO A 69 -23.54 -20.57 -0.17
N PRO A 70 -22.64 -20.46 -1.16
CA PRO A 70 -22.43 -21.50 -2.15
C PRO A 70 -21.81 -22.74 -1.47
N GLY A 71 -22.40 -23.91 -1.71
CA GLY A 71 -21.87 -25.18 -1.23
C GLY A 71 -21.87 -25.37 0.29
N ARG A 72 -22.52 -24.49 1.07
CA ARG A 72 -22.62 -24.62 2.53
C ARG A 72 -24.07 -24.60 3.02
N PRO A 73 -24.36 -25.28 4.14
CA PRO A 73 -25.68 -25.20 4.75
C PRO A 73 -25.99 -23.77 5.22
N SER A 74 -27.20 -23.29 4.96
CA SER A 74 -27.66 -21.95 5.37
C SER A 74 -27.63 -21.72 6.89
N ARG A 75 -27.53 -22.78 7.70
CA ARG A 75 -27.52 -22.70 9.17
C ARG A 75 -26.37 -21.88 9.74
N PHE A 76 -25.25 -21.78 9.03
CA PHE A 76 -24.07 -21.03 9.46
C PHE A 76 -24.20 -19.52 9.27
N TYR A 77 -25.17 -19.06 8.49
CA TYR A 77 -25.40 -17.64 8.17
C TYR A 77 -26.87 -17.26 8.38
N LYS A 78 -27.48 -17.78 9.46
CA LYS A 78 -28.88 -17.50 9.78
C LYS A 78 -29.09 -15.98 9.88
N ASN A 79 -30.07 -15.48 9.13
CA ASN A 79 -30.49 -14.09 9.10
C ASN A 79 -29.46 -13.07 8.55
N LEU A 80 -28.40 -13.54 7.90
CA LEU A 80 -27.47 -12.64 7.22
C LEU A 80 -28.06 -12.13 5.90
N THR A 81 -27.92 -10.84 5.61
CA THR A 81 -28.30 -10.26 4.30
C THR A 81 -27.12 -10.32 3.33
N ASN A 82 -27.42 -10.31 2.03
CA ASN A 82 -26.37 -10.19 1.01
C ASN A 82 -25.57 -8.89 1.20
N LEU A 83 -26.26 -7.78 1.55
CA LEU A 83 -25.61 -6.49 1.82
C LEU A 83 -24.57 -6.63 2.94
N HIS A 84 -24.93 -7.20 4.09
CA HIS A 84 -23.99 -7.34 5.20
C HIS A 84 -22.80 -8.22 4.82
N ARG A 85 -23.04 -9.35 4.15
CA ARG A 85 -21.97 -10.25 3.73
C ARG A 85 -21.00 -9.59 2.75
N PHE A 86 -21.51 -8.94 1.70
CA PHE A 86 -20.66 -8.39 0.65
C PHE A 86 -20.05 -7.06 1.03
N HIS A 87 -20.79 -6.17 1.70
CA HIS A 87 -20.28 -4.87 2.11
C HIS A 87 -19.40 -5.00 3.36
N VAL A 88 -19.96 -5.48 4.47
CA VAL A 88 -19.26 -5.44 5.77
C VAL A 88 -18.17 -6.50 5.84
N GLU A 89 -18.52 -7.77 5.64
CA GLU A 89 -17.56 -8.86 5.87
C GLU A 89 -16.52 -8.99 4.74
N MET A 90 -16.90 -8.67 3.49
CA MET A 90 -16.01 -8.82 2.34
C MET A 90 -15.35 -7.51 1.93
N PHE A 91 -16.11 -6.47 1.59
CA PHE A 91 -15.55 -5.22 1.06
C PHE A 91 -14.75 -4.47 2.13
N LEU A 92 -15.40 -4.08 3.24
CA LEU A 92 -14.72 -3.41 4.36
C LEU A 92 -13.67 -4.33 4.96
N GLY A 93 -14.02 -5.60 5.21
CA GLY A 93 -13.08 -6.58 5.74
C GLY A 93 -11.81 -6.79 4.89
N LEU A 94 -11.91 -6.69 3.55
CA LEU A 94 -10.74 -6.75 2.67
C LEU A 94 -9.92 -5.47 2.76
N ILE A 95 -10.56 -4.29 2.70
CA ILE A 95 -9.89 -3.00 2.79
C ILE A 95 -9.15 -2.85 4.12
N ASP A 96 -9.81 -3.17 5.24
CA ASP A 96 -9.22 -3.10 6.58
C ASP A 96 -7.99 -4.00 6.71
N ARG A 97 -8.02 -5.20 6.10
CA ARG A 97 -6.86 -6.10 6.08
C ARG A 97 -5.71 -5.54 5.25
N GLN A 98 -6.00 -4.96 4.09
CA GLN A 98 -4.98 -4.34 3.25
C GLN A 98 -4.35 -3.12 3.94
N LEU A 99 -5.17 -2.26 4.54
CA LEU A 99 -4.70 -1.11 5.30
C LEU A 99 -3.83 -1.54 6.49
N ARG A 100 -4.24 -2.58 7.23
CA ARG A 100 -3.45 -3.14 8.32
C ARG A 100 -2.12 -3.69 7.82
N GLU A 101 -2.13 -4.53 6.80
CA GLU A 101 -0.89 -5.11 6.26
C GLU A 101 0.08 -4.02 5.77
N LEU A 102 -0.44 -2.99 5.10
CA LEU A 102 0.36 -1.84 4.68
C LEU A 102 0.83 -0.99 5.87
N GLY A 103 0.05 -0.90 6.95
CA GLY A 103 0.42 -0.24 8.19
C GLY A 103 1.54 -0.98 8.92
N ASP A 104 1.43 -2.31 9.03
CA ASP A 104 2.37 -3.16 9.75
C ASP A 104 3.71 -3.30 9.00
N ARG A 105 3.69 -3.37 7.66
CA ARG A 105 4.92 -3.49 6.84
C ARG A 105 5.61 -2.16 6.55
N PHE A 106 4.83 -1.08 6.48
CA PHE A 106 5.30 0.25 6.15
C PHE A 106 4.83 1.22 7.22
N ASP A 107 5.25 0.93 8.45
CA ASP A 107 5.12 1.85 9.57
C ASP A 107 6.04 3.07 9.38
N GLU A 108 5.95 4.02 10.29
CA GLU A 108 6.70 5.28 10.21
C GLU A 108 8.20 5.03 10.05
N VAL A 109 8.77 4.11 10.85
CA VAL A 109 10.19 3.75 10.81
C VAL A 109 10.60 3.13 9.48
N ASN A 110 9.84 2.15 8.98
CA ASN A 110 10.17 1.49 7.71
C ASN A 110 9.99 2.45 6.52
N THR A 111 9.01 3.35 6.57
CA THR A 111 8.85 4.38 5.53
C THR A 111 9.95 5.42 5.55
N GLU A 112 10.43 5.84 6.73
CA GLU A 112 11.60 6.71 6.85
C GLU A 112 12.86 6.03 6.31
N LEU A 113 13.09 4.76 6.64
CA LEU A 113 14.20 3.99 6.12
C LEU A 113 14.21 3.98 4.58
N LEU A 114 13.06 3.68 3.97
CA LEU A 114 12.92 3.69 2.51
C LEU A 114 13.10 5.08 1.91
N HIS A 115 12.65 6.13 2.60
CA HIS A 115 12.87 7.51 2.19
C HIS A 115 14.37 7.88 2.20
N TYR A 116 15.10 7.46 3.24
CA TYR A 116 16.54 7.67 3.31
C TYR A 116 17.29 6.88 2.22
N MET A 117 16.92 5.63 1.97
CA MET A 117 17.47 4.84 0.86
C MET A 117 17.20 5.50 -0.51
N GLY A 118 16.01 6.05 -0.71
CA GLY A 118 15.64 6.78 -1.92
C GLY A 118 16.48 8.04 -2.17
N SER A 119 17.11 8.58 -1.13
CA SER A 119 18.03 9.72 -1.21
C SER A 119 19.38 9.36 -1.83
N PHE A 120 19.62 8.09 -2.18
CA PHE A 120 20.80 7.65 -2.93
C PHE A 120 20.45 7.01 -4.28
N SER A 121 19.25 7.27 -4.80
CA SER A 121 18.81 6.72 -6.08
C SER A 121 19.70 7.20 -7.23
N PRO A 122 20.22 6.31 -8.10
CA PRO A 122 21.04 6.70 -9.25
C PRO A 122 20.21 7.34 -10.38
N VAL A 123 18.88 7.37 -10.26
CA VAL A 123 17.98 7.92 -11.29
C VAL A 123 18.26 9.41 -11.52
N ASN A 124 18.28 9.80 -12.80
CA ASN A 124 18.54 11.17 -13.25
C ASN A 124 19.82 11.78 -12.63
N SER A 125 20.90 10.97 -12.57
CA SER A 125 22.19 11.39 -12.01
C SER A 125 22.08 11.85 -10.55
N PHE A 126 21.45 11.00 -9.71
CA PHE A 126 21.24 11.28 -8.28
C PHE A 126 20.40 12.54 -8.00
N ALA A 127 19.38 12.81 -8.82
CA ALA A 127 18.51 13.99 -8.66
C ALA A 127 17.82 14.07 -7.28
N THR A 128 17.59 12.94 -6.62
CA THR A 128 16.97 12.88 -5.28
C THR A 128 18.00 12.88 -4.15
N TYR A 129 19.27 13.16 -4.44
CA TYR A 129 20.32 13.16 -3.43
C TYR A 129 19.99 14.08 -2.26
N HIS A 130 20.10 13.55 -1.04
CA HIS A 130 19.94 14.34 0.18
C HIS A 130 20.93 13.89 1.26
N LYS A 131 22.02 14.63 1.43
CA LYS A 131 23.13 14.29 2.35
C LYS A 131 22.64 13.93 3.75
N GLU A 132 21.79 14.76 4.34
CA GLU A 132 21.33 14.58 5.72
C GLU A 132 20.54 13.28 5.89
N ASN A 133 19.80 12.87 4.86
CA ASN A 133 19.04 11.61 4.89
C ASN A 133 19.97 10.41 4.87
N LEU A 134 21.07 10.48 4.13
CA LEU A 134 22.09 9.43 4.07
C LEU A 134 22.91 9.34 5.35
N VAL A 135 23.17 10.48 6.01
CA VAL A 135 23.76 10.48 7.35
C VAL A 135 22.81 9.81 8.33
N LYS A 136 21.51 10.16 8.33
CA LYS A 136 20.51 9.48 9.17
C LYS A 136 20.42 7.99 8.86
N LEU A 137 20.51 7.59 7.59
CA LEU A 137 20.55 6.19 7.19
C LEU A 137 21.69 5.44 7.86
N ALA A 138 22.91 5.99 7.83
CA ALA A 138 24.07 5.36 8.47
C ALA A 138 23.87 5.17 9.99
N HIS A 139 23.21 6.12 10.66
CA HIS A 139 22.90 6.01 12.09
C HIS A 139 21.89 4.89 12.41
N LEU A 140 21.11 4.41 11.43
CA LEU A 140 20.21 3.26 11.61
C LEU A 140 20.96 1.92 11.64
N TYR A 141 22.24 1.89 11.26
CA TYR A 141 23.09 0.70 11.21
C TYR A 141 24.31 0.84 12.15
N PRO A 142 24.11 0.97 13.48
CA PRO A 142 25.19 1.27 14.43
C PRO A 142 26.22 0.13 14.58
N LEU A 143 25.94 -1.06 14.04
CA LEU A 143 26.88 -2.18 14.02
C LEU A 143 27.80 -2.15 12.78
N ASP A 144 27.41 -1.43 11.73
CA ASP A 144 28.13 -1.38 10.46
C ASP A 144 29.07 -0.16 10.38
N PHE A 145 28.91 0.82 11.26
CA PHE A 145 29.71 2.06 11.30
C PHE A 145 30.29 2.31 12.69
N THR A 146 31.57 2.65 12.75
CA THR A 146 32.19 3.17 13.97
C THR A 146 31.82 4.65 14.19
N GLU A 147 32.04 5.19 15.40
CA GLU A 147 31.85 6.63 15.64
C GLU A 147 32.75 7.48 14.73
N GLU A 148 33.95 7.01 14.42
CA GLU A 148 34.88 7.66 13.49
C GLU A 148 34.29 7.67 12.06
N ASP A 149 33.75 6.55 11.59
CA ASP A 149 33.06 6.47 10.29
C ASP A 149 31.90 7.47 10.22
N LEU A 150 31.04 7.50 11.24
CA LEU A 150 29.89 8.42 11.30
C LEU A 150 30.30 9.90 11.29
N MET A 151 31.46 10.24 11.87
CA MET A 151 32.02 11.59 11.80
C MET A 151 32.54 11.94 10.39
N HIS A 152 33.05 10.96 9.65
CA HIS A 152 33.61 11.17 8.31
C HIS A 152 32.59 11.10 7.17
N ILE A 153 31.50 10.35 7.32
CA ILE A 153 30.44 10.18 6.31
C ILE A 153 29.92 11.52 5.74
N PRO A 154 29.58 12.54 6.54
CA PRO A 154 29.11 13.83 6.00
C PRO A 154 30.11 14.49 5.05
N TYR A 155 31.41 14.34 5.32
CA TYR A 155 32.47 14.88 4.48
C TYR A 155 32.59 14.07 3.17
N GLN A 156 32.63 12.74 3.24
CA GLN A 156 32.70 11.87 2.07
C GLN A 156 31.50 12.08 1.13
N LEU A 157 30.29 12.13 1.69
CA LEU A 157 29.06 12.37 0.95
C LEU A 157 29.07 13.72 0.22
N THR A 158 29.70 14.75 0.79
CA THR A 158 29.80 16.08 0.15
C THR A 158 30.63 16.03 -1.14
N HIS A 159 31.66 15.18 -1.19
CA HIS A 159 32.53 15.03 -2.36
C HIS A 159 31.91 14.09 -3.42
N PHE A 160 31.00 13.20 -3.01
CA PHE A 160 30.38 12.22 -3.91
C PHE A 160 29.59 12.83 -5.08
N ILE A 161 28.92 13.98 -4.92
CA ILE A 161 28.18 14.63 -6.02
C ILE A 161 29.09 15.49 -6.90
N THR A 162 30.25 15.90 -6.38
CA THR A 162 31.17 16.77 -7.11
C THR A 162 32.05 16.01 -8.11
N ASP A 163 32.11 14.68 -7.99
CA ASP A 163 32.79 13.74 -8.90
C ASP A 163 31.84 13.21 -9.99
#